data_AF-A0A9D4JD94-F1
#
_entry.id   AF-A0A9D4JD94-F1
#
_cell.length_a   1.000
_cell.length_b   1.000
_cell.length_c   1.000
_cell.angle_alpha   90.00
_cell.angle_beta   90.00
_cell.angle_gamma   90.00
#
_symmetry.space_group_name_H-M   'P 1'
#
loop_
_entity.id
_entity.type
_entity.pdbx_description
1 polymer ?
#
loop_
_entity_poly.entity_id
_entity_poly.type
_entity_poly.pdbx_seq_one_letter_code
_entity_poly.pdbx_strand_id
1 'polypeptide(L)' 'MLTKSLDVEDLQFERMQPFDGTSAYAQNKRQQIVMTEQYAKKFPDIHFSSMHPGWADTPGR' A
#
# COMPACT_ATOMS: atom_id res chain seq x y z
N MET A 1 -8.76 -7.30 -2.58
CA MET A 1 -7.63 -6.52 -2.01
C MET A 1 -7.78 -5.11 -2.58
N LEU A 2 -7.64 -4.05 -1.76
CA LEU A 2 -8.04 -2.64 -2.03
C LEU A 2 -9.50 -2.30 -1.74
N THR A 3 -10.00 -2.66 -0.56
CA THR A 3 -11.38 -2.37 -0.14
C THR A 3 -11.59 -0.96 0.43
N LYS A 4 -10.52 -0.16 0.55
CA LYS A 4 -10.56 1.21 1.10
C LYS A 4 -9.69 2.16 0.27
N SER A 5 -10.14 3.40 0.17
CA SER A 5 -9.34 4.52 -0.34
C SER A 5 -8.14 4.79 0.56
N LEU A 6 -7.08 5.36 -0.01
CA LEU A 6 -5.92 5.81 0.76
C LEU A 6 -6.28 7.08 1.54
N ASP A 7 -6.05 7.09 2.84
CA ASP A 7 -6.04 8.30 3.66
C ASP A 7 -4.66 8.96 3.54
N VAL A 8 -4.59 9.99 2.69
CA VAL A 8 -3.33 10.71 2.42
C VAL A 8 -2.93 11.65 3.56
N GLU A 9 -3.85 11.94 4.47
CA GLU A 9 -3.59 12.83 5.59
C GLU A 9 -2.99 12.05 6.77
N ASP A 10 -3.23 10.74 6.88
CA ASP A 10 -2.74 9.88 7.97
C ASP A 10 -1.96 8.65 7.48
N LEU A 11 -0.91 8.88 6.68
CA LEU A 11 -0.12 7.80 6.06
C LEU A 11 0.55 6.86 7.08
N GLN A 12 0.80 7.34 8.30
CA GLN A 12 1.45 6.58 9.39
C GLN A 12 0.45 6.09 10.45
N PHE A 13 -0.85 6.27 10.23
CA PHE A 13 -1.92 5.85 11.14
C PHE A 13 -1.81 6.44 12.56
N GLU A 14 -1.24 7.64 12.70
CA GLU A 14 -1.05 8.32 13.99
C GLU A 14 -2.39 8.76 14.60
N ARG A 15 -3.41 8.94 13.76
CA ARG A 15 -4.74 9.39 14.15
C ARG A 15 -5.77 8.26 14.18
N MET A 16 -5.43 7.07 13.71
CA MET A 16 -6.30 5.89 13.74
C MET A 16 -6.53 5.40 15.17
N GLN A 17 -7.75 5.55 15.68
CA GLN A 17 -8.14 5.09 17.01
C GLN A 17 -9.55 4.47 17.00
N PRO A 18 -9.72 3.22 17.48
CA PRO A 18 -8.65 2.27 17.85
C PRO A 18 -7.85 1.82 16.63
N PHE A 19 -6.64 1.31 16.84
CA PHE A 19 -5.83 0.75 15.76
C PHE A 19 -6.49 -0.52 15.17
N ASP A 20 -6.61 -0.56 13.84
CA ASP A 20 -7.09 -1.72 13.08
C ASP A 20 -5.99 -2.16 12.10
N GLY A 21 -5.27 -3.23 12.47
CA GLY A 21 -4.18 -3.78 11.67
C GLY A 21 -4.62 -4.26 10.28
N THR A 22 -5.88 -4.67 10.11
CA THR A 22 -6.40 -5.07 8.79
C THR A 22 -6.56 -3.85 7.89
N SER A 23 -7.12 -2.76 8.43
CA SER A 23 -7.23 -1.49 7.71
C SER A 23 -5.86 -0.89 7.41
N ALA A 24 -4.94 -0.87 8.38
CA ALA A 24 -3.57 -0.38 8.21
C ALA A 24 -2.81 -1.17 7.11
N TYR A 25 -2.91 -2.50 7.14
CA TYR A 25 -2.32 -3.35 6.11
C TYR A 25 -2.89 -3.07 4.72
N ALA A 26 -4.22 -2.93 4.61
CA ALA A 26 -4.87 -2.61 3.33
C ALA A 26 -4.42 -1.24 2.78
N GLN A 27 -4.30 -0.23 3.64
CA GLN A 27 -3.79 1.08 3.26
C GLN A 27 -2.32 1.02 2.84
N ASN A 28 -1.44 0.33 3.57
CA ASN A 28 -0.04 0.15 3.20
C ASN A 28 0.13 -0.53 1.83
N LYS A 29 -0.69 -1.54 1.52
CA LYS A 29 -0.69 -2.15 0.18
C LYS A 29 -1.14 -1.18 -0.91
N ARG A 30 -2.11 -0.31 -0.62
CA ARG A 30 -2.50 0.77 -1.55
C ARG A 30 -1.37 1.78 -1.74
N GLN A 31 -0.67 2.17 -0.67
CA GLN A 31 0.48 3.08 -0.72
C GLN A 31 1.57 2.55 -1.67
N GLN A 32 1.90 1.25 -1.59
CA GLN A 32 2.90 0.64 -2.49
C GLN A 32 2.54 0.82 -3.98
N ILE A 33 1.28 0.63 -4.35
CA ILE A 33 0.80 0.81 -5.73
C ILE A 33 0.90 2.29 -6.16
N VAL A 34 0.49 3.21 -5.28
CA VAL A 34 0.57 4.65 -5.55
C VAL A 34 2.04 5.10 -5.71
N MET A 35 2.93 4.61 -4.84
CA MET A 35 4.37 4.92 -4.93
C MET A 35 4.98 4.45 -6.26
N THR A 36 4.60 3.27 -6.77
CA THR A 36 5.03 2.81 -8.10
C THR A 36 4.67 3.82 -9.18
N GLU A 37 3.43 4.32 -9.19
CA GLU A 37 2.98 5.33 -10.17
C GLU A 37 3.72 6.65 -10.01
N GLN A 38 3.86 7.15 -8.77
CA GLN A 38 4.52 8.43 -8.51
C GLN A 38 6.01 8.38 -8.84
N TYR A 39 6.68 7.25 -8.59
CA TYR A 39 8.09 7.09 -8.90
C TYR A 39 8.32 6.93 -10.41
N ALA A 40 7.45 6.22 -11.12
CA ALA A 40 7.52 6.17 -12.59
C ALA A 40 7.41 7.57 -13.23
N LYS A 41 6.57 8.45 -12.68
CA LYS A 41 6.48 9.86 -13.13
C LYS A 41 7.74 10.66 -12.79
N LYS A 42 8.31 10.45 -11.61
CA LYS A 42 9.48 11.20 -11.12
C LYS A 42 10.79 10.78 -11.79
N PHE A 43 10.91 9.52 -12.19
CA PHE A 43 12.15 8.94 -12.70
C PHE A 43 11.88 8.22 -14.03
N PRO A 44 11.77 8.96 -15.16
CA PRO A 44 11.30 8.40 -16.43
C PRO A 44 12.26 7.37 -17.05
N ASP A 45 13.54 7.39 -16.69
CA ASP A 45 14.55 6.45 -17.18
C ASP A 45 14.57 5.12 -16.40
N ILE A 46 13.74 4.98 -15.35
CA ILE A 46 13.65 3.78 -14.52
C ILE A 46 12.27 3.16 -14.67
N HIS A 47 12.21 1.86 -14.96
CA HIS A 47 10.96 1.12 -14.97
C HIS A 47 10.54 0.74 -13.55
N PHE A 48 9.31 1.11 -13.17
CA PHE A 48 8.70 0.70 -11.90
C PHE A 48 7.50 -0.21 -12.17
N SER A 49 7.42 -1.30 -11.44
CA SER A 49 6.28 -2.23 -11.47
C SER A 49 5.85 -2.58 -10.04
N SER A 50 4.60 -2.99 -9.90
CA SER A 50 4.07 -3.60 -8.68
C SER A 50 3.31 -4.87 -9.06
N MET A 51 3.28 -5.85 -8.15
CA MET A 51 2.50 -7.07 -8.35
C MET A 51 1.81 -7.51 -7.05
N HIS A 52 0.70 -8.22 -7.21
CA HIS A 52 0.14 -9.04 -6.15
C HIS A 52 0.41 -10.52 -6.49
N PRO A 53 1.19 -11.25 -5.68
CA PRO A 53 1.54 -12.65 -5.98
C PRO A 53 0.39 -13.64 -5.74
N GLY A 54 -0.82 -13.16 -5.44
CA GLY A 54 -1.92 -14.00 -5.00
C GLY A 54 -1.77 -14.46 -3.56
N TRP A 55 -2.44 -15.57 -3.23
CA TRP A 55 -2.27 -16.29 -1.97
C TRP A 55 -1.05 -17.19 -2.07
N ALA A 56 -0.01 -16.86 -1.31
CA ALA A 56 1.20 -17.67 -1.20
C ALA A 56 1.15 -18.51 0.08
N ASP A 57 1.69 -19.72 0.03
CA ASP A 57 1.89 -20.59 1.20
C ASP A 57 3.10 -20.09 2.00
N THR A 58 2.91 -18.96 2.66
CA THR A 58 3.86 -18.38 3.59
C THR A 58 3.25 -18.39 4.99
N PRO A 59 4.07 -18.23 6.05
CA PRO A 59 3.57 -17.96 7.41
C PRO A 59 2.85 -16.60 7.54
N GLY A 60 2.15 -16.12 6.50
CA GLY A 60 1.47 -14.82 6.41
C GLY A 60 0.33 -14.60 7.41
N ARG A 61 0.28 -15.43 8.46
CA ARG A 61 -0.26 -15.19 9.80
C ARG A 61 0.64 -15.91 10.82
#